data_AF-A0A1F2RIA2-F1
#
_entry.id   AF-A0A1F2RIA2-F1
#
_cell.length_a   1.000
_cell.length_b   1.000
_cell.length_c   1.000
_cell.angle_alpha   90.00
_cell.angle_beta   90.00
_cell.angle_gamma   90.00
#
_symmetry.space_group_name_H-M   'P 1'
#
loop_
_entity.id
_entity.type
_entity.pdbx_description
1 polymer ?
#
loop_
_entity_poly.entity_id
_entity_poly.type
_entity_poly.pdbx_seq_one_letter_code
_entity_poly.pdbx_strand_id
1 'polypeptide(L)'
;MAADRELQTFTTPGGHLRVRAESLEEMRDGNHKRSTRPAPPSSVLTNRREKVEELGLEAQELRAKREISKLKAEEQAEERRQQEALEASERHAEIEAEAEAQEQERWRQEQAEKRERREQERQLAQFHSGWLKKAAEVLADKNFSWLAGPQRKEVLKEVEEEIRDRQPEEEPCMLEIVTQTIVDVTAPWYAGSQWQARLKEAMGRAIRGLPYGVTDTERTRAIAAVRKALEGVAKNAEEFEIRAAIAEAVEPVRQAVEKRNLTERVTTWAVWQLPWSRTDSDERCIRRECAEILAELPDGVSEEDAKEALEETIQEAKEEIEDRKARKERKRKKASLIQYGLSEITSYLLRLRQEKVISSEEYWDSELREELTGTVRNALKEEISGEESNKEVKKLVHDIVDEELEIVEEEDEELE
;
A
#
# COMPACT_ATOMS: atom_id res chain seq x y z
N MET A 1 128.73 44.02 -34.76
CA MET A 1 128.08 43.67 -36.03
C MET A 1 128.00 42.16 -36.13
N ALA A 2 126.78 41.66 -36.35
CA ALA A 2 126.41 40.34 -36.87
C ALA A 2 126.82 39.11 -36.03
N ALA A 3 126.00 38.08 -35.88
CA ALA A 3 124.76 37.71 -36.56
C ALA A 3 123.85 36.96 -35.59
N ASP A 4 122.55 37.16 -35.78
CA ASP A 4 121.46 36.43 -35.16
C ASP A 4 121.68 34.91 -35.27
N ARG A 5 121.62 34.21 -34.14
CA ARG A 5 121.54 32.74 -34.10
C ARG A 5 120.07 32.36 -34.00
N GLU A 6 119.41 32.33 -35.14
CA GLU A 6 117.99 31.99 -35.26
C GLU A 6 117.75 30.50 -34.94
N LEU A 7 116.80 30.24 -34.04
CA LEU A 7 116.32 28.91 -33.69
C LEU A 7 115.45 28.37 -34.84
N GLN A 8 115.80 27.21 -35.40
CA GLN A 8 114.97 26.55 -36.41
C GLN A 8 113.68 26.03 -35.78
N THR A 9 112.57 26.70 -36.08
CA THR A 9 111.22 26.33 -35.65
C THR A 9 110.39 25.84 -36.83
N PHE A 10 109.55 24.83 -36.63
CA PHE A 10 108.54 24.43 -37.60
C PHE A 10 107.15 24.41 -36.96
N THR A 11 106.14 24.77 -37.74
CA THR A 11 104.74 24.82 -37.33
C THR A 11 104.03 23.53 -37.69
N THR A 12 103.24 23.01 -36.75
CA THR A 12 102.33 21.89 -37.01
C THR A 12 101.02 22.40 -37.65
N PRO A 13 100.24 21.57 -38.36
CA PRO A 13 99.03 21.99 -39.08
C PRO A 13 97.93 22.69 -38.24
N GLY A 14 98.04 22.66 -36.90
CA GLY A 14 97.18 23.36 -35.95
C GLY A 14 97.72 24.69 -35.39
N GLY A 15 98.83 25.22 -35.90
CA GLY A 15 99.31 26.58 -35.55
C GLY A 15 100.16 26.70 -34.28
N HIS A 16 100.75 25.61 -33.78
CA HIS A 16 101.74 25.66 -32.69
C HIS A 16 103.18 25.55 -33.24
N LEU A 17 104.06 26.44 -32.77
CA LEU A 17 105.51 26.45 -33.05
C LEU A 17 106.23 25.38 -32.20
N ARG A 18 107.00 24.51 -32.83
CA ARG A 18 107.90 23.55 -32.17
C ARG A 18 109.34 23.74 -32.66
N VAL A 19 110.31 23.60 -31.75
CA VAL A 19 111.75 23.74 -32.01
C VAL A 19 112.39 22.34 -32.06
N ARG A 20 113.31 22.08 -33.01
CA ARG A 20 114.06 20.81 -33.05
C ARG A 20 115.00 20.70 -31.85
N ALA A 21 115.07 19.51 -31.26
CA ALA A 21 115.92 19.23 -30.09
C ALA A 21 117.42 19.48 -30.35
N GLU A 22 117.90 19.21 -31.56
CA GLU A 22 119.29 19.42 -31.98
C GLU A 22 119.68 20.91 -31.98
N SER A 23 118.74 21.83 -32.20
CA SER A 23 118.97 23.29 -32.16
C SER A 23 119.05 23.87 -30.75
N LEU A 24 118.66 23.10 -29.72
CA LEU A 24 118.84 23.47 -28.31
C LEU A 24 120.20 23.03 -27.75
N GLU A 25 120.81 21.98 -28.31
CA GLU A 25 122.13 21.49 -27.89
C GLU A 25 123.27 22.39 -28.40
N GLU A 26 123.13 23.00 -29.58
CA GLU A 26 124.13 23.94 -30.15
C GLU A 26 124.26 25.28 -29.40
N MET A 27 123.29 25.66 -28.56
CA MET A 27 123.38 26.83 -27.67
C MET A 27 124.14 26.55 -26.37
N ARG A 28 124.38 25.27 -26.04
CA ARG A 28 124.99 24.86 -24.77
C ARG A 28 126.52 24.75 -24.83
N ASP A 29 127.10 24.57 -26.02
CA ASP A 29 128.52 24.23 -26.21
C ASP A 29 129.43 25.38 -26.71
N GLY A 30 129.03 26.64 -26.52
CA GLY A 30 129.70 27.81 -27.10
C GLY A 30 130.14 28.91 -26.13
N ASN A 31 130.98 28.63 -25.12
CA ASN A 31 131.87 29.69 -24.58
C ASN A 31 133.20 29.15 -24.05
N HIS A 32 134.24 29.93 -24.24
CA HIS A 32 135.58 29.49 -24.62
C HIS A 32 136.67 30.13 -23.74
N LYS A 33 137.73 29.35 -23.47
CA LYS A 33 139.17 29.72 -23.55
C LYS A 33 139.81 30.65 -22.48
N ARG A 34 140.85 30.11 -21.81
CA ARG A 34 142.30 30.52 -21.80
C ARG A 34 142.96 30.08 -20.47
N SER A 35 143.83 29.06 -20.46
CA SER A 35 145.29 29.09 -20.76
C SER A 35 146.16 29.75 -19.68
N THR A 36 146.85 28.95 -18.83
CA THR A 36 148.33 28.88 -18.65
C THR A 36 148.72 28.10 -17.38
N ARG A 37 149.63 27.12 -17.52
CA ARG A 37 150.52 26.55 -16.47
C ARG A 37 151.77 27.45 -16.39
N PRO A 38 152.51 27.63 -15.26
CA PRO A 38 153.16 26.52 -14.51
C PRO A 38 153.42 26.72 -12.98
N ALA A 39 153.81 25.59 -12.33
CA ALA A 39 154.68 25.43 -11.15
C ALA A 39 154.24 25.90 -9.71
N PRO A 40 154.69 25.20 -8.63
CA PRO A 40 154.05 25.14 -7.29
C PRO A 40 154.84 25.94 -6.23
N PRO A 41 154.62 25.87 -4.89
CA PRO A 41 153.53 25.32 -4.04
C PRO A 41 152.99 26.33 -2.95
N SER A 42 151.85 26.04 -2.29
CA SER A 42 151.65 26.27 -0.83
C SER A 42 150.23 25.85 -0.35
N SER A 43 150.15 25.26 0.84
CA SER A 43 149.04 24.45 1.38
C SER A 43 147.86 25.24 1.97
N VAL A 44 147.50 26.40 1.40
CA VAL A 44 146.52 27.31 2.03
C VAL A 44 145.33 27.67 1.12
N LEU A 45 145.33 27.28 -0.16
CA LEU A 45 144.29 27.65 -1.14
C LEU A 45 143.28 26.55 -1.52
N THR A 46 143.41 25.32 -1.00
CA THR A 46 142.39 24.25 -1.15
C THR A 46 141.11 24.54 -0.39
N ASN A 47 141.19 25.15 0.80
CA ASN A 47 140.04 25.50 1.64
C ASN A 47 139.06 26.53 1.04
N ARG A 48 139.41 27.19 -0.08
CA ARG A 48 138.57 28.24 -0.68
C ARG A 48 137.77 27.78 -1.90
N ARG A 49 138.15 26.65 -2.52
CA ARG A 49 137.48 26.12 -3.72
C ARG A 49 136.40 25.10 -3.37
N GLU A 50 136.67 24.23 -2.39
CA GLU A 50 135.65 23.36 -1.77
C GLU A 50 134.46 24.20 -1.25
N LYS A 51 134.76 25.37 -0.66
CA LYS A 51 133.75 26.28 -0.13
C LYS A 51 132.83 26.94 -1.17
N VAL A 52 133.20 26.98 -2.46
CA VAL A 52 132.35 27.56 -3.52
C VAL A 52 131.48 26.50 -4.18
N GLU A 53 131.97 25.26 -4.31
CA GLU A 53 131.17 24.12 -4.76
C GLU A 53 130.17 23.67 -3.67
N GLU A 54 130.56 23.71 -2.38
CA GLU A 54 129.64 23.57 -1.25
C GLU A 54 128.52 24.61 -1.33
N LEU A 55 128.84 25.91 -1.51
CA LEU A 55 127.81 26.95 -1.60
C LEU A 55 126.89 26.80 -2.83
N GLY A 56 127.38 26.21 -3.92
CA GLY A 56 126.58 25.93 -5.13
C GLY A 56 125.61 24.76 -4.95
N LEU A 57 126.08 23.67 -4.31
CA LEU A 57 125.25 22.53 -3.95
C LEU A 57 124.27 22.92 -2.82
N GLU A 58 124.71 23.67 -1.82
CA GLU A 58 123.83 24.24 -0.78
C GLU A 58 122.77 25.16 -1.40
N ALA A 59 123.10 25.96 -2.41
CA ALA A 59 122.12 26.78 -3.12
C ALA A 59 121.11 25.95 -3.92
N GLN A 60 121.52 24.85 -4.56
CA GLN A 60 120.61 23.93 -5.25
C GLN A 60 119.75 23.12 -4.27
N GLU A 61 120.33 22.69 -3.16
CA GLU A 61 119.60 22.05 -2.07
C GLU A 61 118.57 23.00 -1.45
N LEU A 62 118.91 24.26 -1.25
CA LEU A 62 117.95 25.26 -0.75
C LEU A 62 116.83 25.53 -1.76
N ARG A 63 117.10 25.47 -3.07
CA ARG A 63 116.05 25.56 -4.10
C ARG A 63 115.16 24.32 -4.12
N ALA A 64 115.73 23.12 -4.10
CA ALA A 64 115.00 21.87 -4.02
C ALA A 64 114.18 21.76 -2.72
N LYS A 65 114.75 22.18 -1.57
CA LYS A 65 114.03 22.25 -0.28
C LYS A 65 112.89 23.25 -0.34
N ARG A 66 113.05 24.39 -1.03
CA ARG A 66 111.97 25.36 -1.27
C ARG A 66 110.87 24.79 -2.16
N GLU A 67 111.21 24.11 -3.24
CA GLU A 67 110.22 23.47 -4.12
C GLU A 67 109.49 22.33 -3.42
N ILE A 68 110.18 21.48 -2.66
CA ILE A 68 109.55 20.44 -1.84
C ILE A 68 108.66 21.08 -0.77
N SER A 69 109.09 22.18 -0.14
CA SER A 69 108.25 22.89 0.84
C SER A 69 107.02 23.54 0.18
N LYS A 70 107.16 24.01 -1.07
CA LYS A 70 106.06 24.58 -1.84
C LYS A 70 105.07 23.50 -2.27
N LEU A 71 105.54 22.36 -2.77
CA LEU A 71 104.70 21.21 -3.12
C LEU A 71 104.00 20.63 -1.90
N LYS A 72 104.68 20.51 -0.75
CA LYS A 72 104.05 20.09 0.51
C LYS A 72 103.01 21.09 0.99
N ALA A 73 103.24 22.39 0.81
CA ALA A 73 102.26 23.41 1.14
C ALA A 73 101.05 23.39 0.17
N GLU A 74 101.27 23.11 -1.11
CA GLU A 74 100.22 22.93 -2.12
C GLU A 74 99.41 21.65 -1.84
N GLU A 75 100.06 20.52 -1.54
CA GLU A 75 99.42 19.25 -1.15
C GLU A 75 98.59 19.43 0.14
N GLN A 76 99.14 20.07 1.16
CA GLN A 76 98.38 20.40 2.37
C GLN A 76 97.23 21.39 2.11
N ALA A 77 97.37 22.31 1.15
CA ALA A 77 96.30 23.22 0.78
C ALA A 77 95.19 22.51 -0.01
N GLU A 78 95.54 21.55 -0.87
CA GLU A 78 94.58 20.69 -1.58
C GLU A 78 93.87 19.73 -0.62
N GLU A 79 94.59 19.10 0.31
CA GLU A 79 93.98 18.28 1.37
C GLU A 79 93.00 19.09 2.22
N ARG A 80 93.37 20.32 2.62
CA ARG A 80 92.45 21.22 3.33
C ARG A 80 91.23 21.58 2.50
N ARG A 81 91.40 21.89 1.21
CA ARG A 81 90.27 22.16 0.30
C ARG A 81 89.37 20.94 0.14
N GLN A 82 89.94 19.74 0.07
CA GLN A 82 89.18 18.50 0.01
C GLN A 82 88.41 18.24 1.32
N GLN A 83 89.05 18.45 2.46
CA GLN A 83 88.39 18.35 3.77
C GLN A 83 87.28 19.37 3.93
N GLU A 84 87.53 20.65 3.58
CA GLU A 84 86.51 21.70 3.60
C GLU A 84 85.35 21.41 2.62
N ALA A 85 85.63 20.83 1.45
CA ALA A 85 84.60 20.42 0.50
C ALA A 85 83.76 19.24 1.01
N LEU A 86 84.39 18.27 1.68
CA LEU A 86 83.70 17.15 2.31
C LEU A 86 82.84 17.63 3.48
N GLU A 87 83.40 18.45 4.38
CA GLU A 87 82.64 19.06 5.48
C GLU A 87 81.49 19.93 4.98
N ALA A 88 81.69 20.69 3.89
CA ALA A 88 80.61 21.47 3.28
C ALA A 88 79.53 20.56 2.69
N SER A 89 79.91 19.46 2.03
CA SER A 89 78.97 18.48 1.49
C SER A 89 78.20 17.76 2.60
N GLU A 90 78.86 17.41 3.70
CA GLU A 90 78.24 16.79 4.88
C GLU A 90 77.23 17.74 5.53
N ARG A 91 77.61 19.01 5.75
CA ARG A 91 76.69 20.02 6.28
C ARG A 91 75.50 20.28 5.36
N HIS A 92 75.73 20.30 4.04
CA HIS A 92 74.64 20.42 3.08
C HIS A 92 73.70 19.21 3.14
N ALA A 93 74.23 17.99 3.20
CA ALA A 93 73.43 16.78 3.35
C ALA A 93 72.68 16.73 4.69
N GLU A 94 73.28 17.22 5.78
CA GLU A 94 72.63 17.35 7.09
C GLU A 94 71.46 18.35 7.03
N ILE A 95 71.66 19.54 6.42
CA ILE A 95 70.60 20.54 6.25
C ILE A 95 69.47 20.00 5.37
N GLU A 96 69.79 19.30 4.29
CA GLU A 96 68.80 18.65 3.42
C GLU A 96 68.02 17.56 4.17
N ALA A 97 68.71 16.72 4.93
CA ALA A 97 68.08 15.68 5.75
C ALA A 97 67.19 16.27 6.87
N GLU A 98 67.61 17.37 7.51
CA GLU A 98 66.79 18.09 8.49
C GLU A 98 65.56 18.73 7.84
N ALA A 99 65.70 19.33 6.64
CA ALA A 99 64.59 19.89 5.89
C ALA A 99 63.58 18.81 5.49
N GLU A 100 64.05 17.68 4.96
CA GLU A 100 63.20 16.52 4.63
C GLU A 100 62.49 15.95 5.87
N ALA A 101 63.19 15.85 7.01
CA ALA A 101 62.60 15.40 8.27
C ALA A 101 61.48 16.35 8.74
N GLN A 102 61.70 17.67 8.67
CA GLN A 102 60.68 18.66 9.00
C GLN A 102 59.47 18.61 8.05
N GLU A 103 59.69 18.41 6.75
CA GLU A 103 58.60 18.23 5.78
C GLU A 103 57.79 16.96 6.07
N GLN A 104 58.46 15.85 6.41
CA GLN A 104 57.80 14.63 6.82
C GLN A 104 57.00 14.80 8.11
N GLU A 105 57.50 15.55 9.08
CA GLU A 105 56.77 15.84 10.33
C GLU A 105 55.53 16.71 10.08
N ARG A 106 55.65 17.78 9.29
CA ARG A 106 54.50 18.61 8.89
C ARG A 106 53.46 17.78 8.13
N TRP A 107 53.91 16.95 7.19
CA TRP A 107 53.03 16.03 6.48
C TRP A 107 52.32 15.06 7.43
N ARG A 108 53.02 14.50 8.42
CA ARG A 108 52.42 13.62 9.43
C ARG A 108 51.40 14.37 10.30
N GLN A 109 51.69 15.60 10.72
CA GLN A 109 50.77 16.44 11.48
C GLN A 109 49.52 16.77 10.67
N GLU A 110 49.66 17.22 9.42
CA GLU A 110 48.51 17.48 8.54
C GLU A 110 47.68 16.21 8.30
N GLN A 111 48.32 15.05 8.16
CA GLN A 111 47.59 13.78 8.01
C GLN A 111 46.88 13.36 9.30
N ALA A 112 47.45 13.66 10.48
CA ALA A 112 46.81 13.43 11.77
C ALA A 112 45.59 14.34 11.94
N GLU A 113 45.71 15.64 11.71
CA GLU A 113 44.59 16.59 11.77
C GLU A 113 43.48 16.24 10.78
N LYS A 114 43.84 15.83 9.56
CA LYS A 114 42.86 15.35 8.55
C LYS A 114 42.14 14.07 9.02
N ARG A 115 42.81 13.18 9.76
CA ARG A 115 42.19 11.98 10.32
C ARG A 115 41.25 12.33 11.47
N GLU A 116 41.70 13.17 12.40
CA GLU A 116 40.87 13.63 13.52
C GLU A 116 39.60 14.33 13.03
N ARG A 117 39.73 15.24 12.05
CA ARG A 117 38.57 15.90 11.44
C ARG A 117 37.62 14.90 10.79
N ARG A 118 38.13 13.92 10.04
CA ARG A 118 37.30 12.86 9.44
C ARG A 118 36.63 11.99 10.50
N GLU A 119 37.30 11.72 11.62
CA GLU A 119 36.73 10.97 12.73
C GLU A 119 35.62 11.75 13.42
N GLN A 120 35.79 13.06 13.64
CA GLN A 120 34.75 13.94 14.15
C GLN A 120 33.56 14.02 13.20
N GLU A 121 33.79 14.24 11.90
CA GLU A 121 32.73 14.24 10.88
C GLU A 121 31.98 12.89 10.83
N ARG A 122 32.68 11.77 11.02
CA ARG A 122 32.07 10.44 11.11
C ARG A 122 31.24 10.27 12.38
N GLN A 123 31.74 10.73 13.52
CA GLN A 123 31.01 10.66 14.79
C GLN A 123 29.73 11.48 14.73
N LEU A 124 29.80 12.71 14.19
CA LEU A 124 28.64 13.56 13.95
C LEU A 124 27.64 12.90 12.98
N ALA A 125 28.11 12.32 11.87
CA ALA A 125 27.23 11.62 10.94
C ALA A 125 26.57 10.36 11.55
N GLN A 126 27.31 9.61 12.37
CA GLN A 126 26.75 8.46 13.11
C GLN A 126 25.72 8.91 14.14
N PHE A 127 25.98 9.99 14.86
CA PHE A 127 25.06 10.60 15.80
C PHE A 127 23.76 11.04 15.11
N HIS A 128 23.85 11.83 14.04
CA HIS A 128 22.67 12.29 13.28
C HIS A 128 21.87 11.12 12.70
N SER A 129 22.54 10.17 12.05
CA SER A 129 21.86 9.01 11.45
C SER A 129 21.23 8.09 12.50
N GLY A 130 21.86 7.92 13.66
CA GLY A 130 21.32 7.18 14.79
C GLY A 130 20.03 7.79 15.32
N TRP A 131 20.01 9.11 15.54
CA TRP A 131 18.83 9.82 16.04
C TRP A 131 17.71 9.94 15.00
N LEU A 132 18.03 10.11 13.72
CA LEU A 132 17.02 10.04 12.65
C LEU A 132 16.36 8.67 12.58
N LYS A 133 17.14 7.59 12.72
CA LYS A 133 16.58 6.24 12.81
C LYS A 133 15.68 6.10 14.04
N LYS A 134 16.08 6.66 15.18
CA LYS A 134 15.27 6.64 16.40
C LYS A 134 13.97 7.42 16.23
N ALA A 135 14.00 8.59 15.61
CA ALA A 135 12.81 9.37 15.26
C ALA A 135 11.86 8.59 14.35
N ALA A 136 12.40 7.87 13.36
CA ALA A 136 11.62 7.01 12.49
C ALA A 136 10.99 5.82 13.25
N GLU A 137 11.69 5.24 14.24
CA GLU A 137 11.13 4.22 15.14
C GLU A 137 9.97 4.77 15.97
N VAL A 138 10.11 5.99 16.53
CA VAL A 138 9.03 6.66 17.28
C VAL A 138 7.81 6.90 16.39
N LEU A 139 8.00 7.38 15.16
CA LEU A 139 6.91 7.60 14.19
C LEU A 139 6.31 6.29 13.65
N ALA A 140 6.99 5.16 13.81
CA ALA A 140 6.46 3.84 13.47
C ALA A 140 5.57 3.24 14.57
N ASP A 141 5.58 3.82 15.77
CA ASP A 141 4.75 3.37 16.89
C ASP A 141 3.25 3.55 16.59
N LYS A 142 2.41 2.76 17.26
CA LYS A 142 0.95 2.78 17.14
C LYS A 142 0.36 4.17 17.41
N ASN A 143 1.01 4.93 18.28
CA ASN A 143 0.62 6.29 18.65
C ASN A 143 0.62 7.27 17.46
N PHE A 144 1.41 6.99 16.42
CA PHE A 144 1.53 7.81 15.20
C PHE A 144 1.04 7.09 13.93
N SER A 145 0.36 5.94 14.09
CA SER A 145 -0.17 5.16 12.98
C SER A 145 -1.18 5.93 12.11
N TRP A 146 -1.80 6.97 12.65
CA TRP A 146 -2.75 7.85 11.98
C TRP A 146 -2.10 8.85 11.01
N LEU A 147 -0.78 9.05 11.06
CA LEU A 147 -0.06 9.92 10.13
C LEU A 147 0.11 9.26 8.76
N ALA A 148 -0.26 9.99 7.70
CA ALA A 148 -0.04 9.57 6.32
C ALA A 148 1.45 9.65 5.93
N GLY A 149 1.86 8.88 4.91
CA GLY A 149 3.25 8.85 4.42
C GLY A 149 3.87 10.24 4.14
N PRO A 150 3.17 11.18 3.48
CA PRO A 150 3.68 12.54 3.29
C PRO A 150 3.89 13.31 4.59
N GLN A 151 2.95 13.21 5.53
CA GLN A 151 3.05 13.88 6.84
C GLN A 151 4.23 13.33 7.66
N ARG A 152 4.46 12.00 7.62
CA ARG A 152 5.63 11.40 8.28
C ARG A 152 6.94 11.91 7.71
N LYS A 153 7.02 12.15 6.40
CA LYS A 153 8.22 12.73 5.77
C LYS A 153 8.43 14.18 6.21
N GLU A 154 7.36 14.95 6.34
CA GLU A 154 7.42 16.34 6.82
C GLU A 154 7.91 16.40 8.27
N VAL A 155 7.39 15.54 9.16
CA VAL A 155 7.89 15.43 10.55
C VAL A 155 9.36 15.03 10.57
N LEU A 156 9.75 14.02 9.79
CA LEU A 156 11.15 13.58 9.74
C LEU A 156 12.08 14.68 9.22
N LYS A 157 11.62 15.52 8.29
CA LYS A 157 12.40 16.65 7.79
C LYS A 157 12.61 17.70 8.88
N GLU A 158 11.56 18.04 9.62
CA GLU A 158 11.66 19.01 10.72
C GLU A 158 12.55 18.47 11.85
N VAL A 159 12.40 17.20 12.18
CA VAL A 159 13.27 16.51 13.16
C VAL A 159 14.72 16.43 12.66
N GLU A 160 14.95 16.28 11.35
CA GLU A 160 16.29 16.34 10.78
C GLU A 160 16.93 17.71 10.91
N GLU A 161 16.15 18.78 10.68
CA GLU A 161 16.62 20.16 10.88
C GLU A 161 16.95 20.39 12.36
N GLU A 162 16.09 19.94 13.28
CA GLU A 162 16.35 20.04 14.72
C GLU A 162 17.58 19.21 15.15
N ILE A 163 17.79 18.00 14.62
CA ILE A 163 18.96 17.15 14.93
C ILE A 163 20.25 17.77 14.39
N ARG A 164 20.21 18.46 13.25
CA ARG A 164 21.38 19.06 12.61
C ARG A 164 22.03 20.16 13.45
N ASP A 165 21.24 20.84 14.26
CA ASP A 165 21.71 21.91 15.14
C ASP A 165 22.30 21.39 16.46
N ARG A 166 22.29 20.07 16.69
CA ARG A 166 22.68 19.41 17.95
C ARG A 166 24.05 18.77 17.87
N GLN A 167 24.70 18.67 19.02
CA GLN A 167 26.03 18.07 19.14
C GLN A 167 25.99 16.75 19.93
N PRO A 168 27.01 15.87 19.79
CA PRO A 168 27.06 14.59 20.48
C PRO A 168 26.99 14.70 22.01
N GLU A 169 27.41 15.82 22.59
CA GLU A 169 27.34 16.06 24.04
C GLU A 169 25.90 16.14 24.57
N GLU A 170 24.93 16.42 23.69
CA GLU A 170 23.50 16.53 24.03
C GLU A 170 22.78 15.16 23.96
N GLU A 171 23.49 14.06 23.68
CA GLU A 171 22.92 12.71 23.59
C GLU A 171 21.93 12.32 24.70
N PRO A 172 22.14 12.68 26.00
CA PRO A 172 21.21 12.33 27.07
C PRO A 172 19.82 12.95 26.94
N CYS A 173 19.69 14.14 26.33
CA CYS A 173 18.41 14.86 26.19
C CYS A 173 17.81 14.74 24.78
N MET A 174 18.55 14.22 23.81
CA MET A 174 18.09 14.09 22.42
C MET A 174 16.77 13.34 22.25
N LEU A 175 16.51 12.30 23.07
CA LEU A 175 15.24 11.59 22.99
C LEU A 175 14.06 12.50 23.33
N GLU A 176 14.17 13.30 24.39
CA GLU A 176 13.13 14.23 24.80
C GLU A 176 12.92 15.31 23.74
N ILE A 177 14.02 15.88 23.21
CA ILE A 177 13.98 16.89 22.14
C ILE A 177 13.25 16.32 20.92
N VAL A 178 13.69 15.17 20.40
CA VAL A 178 13.08 14.52 19.22
C VAL A 178 11.59 14.24 19.47
N THR A 179 11.24 13.73 20.64
CA THR A 179 9.83 13.39 20.95
C THR A 179 8.97 14.65 21.06
N GLN A 180 9.48 15.71 21.67
CA GLN A 180 8.79 16.99 21.79
C GLN A 180 8.59 17.65 20.42
N THR A 181 9.62 17.70 19.58
CA THR A 181 9.51 18.20 18.20
C THR A 181 8.48 17.43 17.40
N ILE A 182 8.46 16.08 17.52
CA ILE A 182 7.42 15.26 16.87
C ILE A 182 6.03 15.66 17.36
N VAL A 183 5.83 15.84 18.67
CA VAL A 183 4.53 16.23 19.24
C VAL A 183 4.10 17.61 18.75
N ASP A 184 5.00 18.59 18.75
CA ASP A 184 4.69 19.97 18.36
C ASP A 184 4.33 20.07 16.88
N VAL A 185 5.07 19.39 16.00
CA VAL A 185 4.78 19.35 14.56
C VAL A 185 3.48 18.60 14.27
N THR A 186 3.17 17.57 15.05
CA THR A 186 1.98 16.73 14.82
C THR A 186 0.71 17.26 15.49
N ALA A 187 0.81 18.17 16.46
CA ALA A 187 -0.33 18.69 17.22
C ALA A 187 -1.50 19.23 16.35
N PRO A 188 -1.27 20.01 15.28
CA PRO A 188 -2.34 20.49 14.41
C PRO A 188 -3.08 19.35 13.68
N TRP A 189 -2.35 18.31 13.27
CA TRP A 189 -2.95 17.16 12.60
C TRP A 189 -3.60 16.19 13.59
N TYR A 190 -3.09 16.10 14.82
CA TYR A 190 -3.65 15.26 15.87
C TYR A 190 -5.08 15.70 16.21
N ALA A 191 -5.32 17.01 16.37
CA ALA A 191 -6.65 17.55 16.60
C ALA A 191 -7.62 17.20 15.45
N GLY A 192 -7.16 17.35 14.20
CA GLY A 192 -7.95 16.97 13.01
C GLY A 192 -8.21 15.47 12.90
N SER A 193 -7.23 14.64 13.23
CA SER A 193 -7.34 13.17 13.22
C SER A 193 -8.31 12.67 14.30
N GLN A 194 -8.20 13.20 15.52
CA GLN A 194 -9.11 12.90 16.62
C GLN A 194 -10.54 13.29 16.28
N TRP A 195 -10.74 14.47 15.68
CA TRP A 195 -12.04 14.88 15.17
C TRP A 195 -12.62 13.87 14.17
N GLN A 196 -11.84 13.47 13.17
CA GLN A 196 -12.26 12.48 12.16
C GLN A 196 -12.55 11.10 12.78
N ALA A 197 -11.76 10.68 13.77
CA ALA A 197 -11.98 9.41 14.48
C ALA A 197 -13.30 9.45 15.26
N ARG A 198 -13.57 10.53 16.00
CA ARG A 198 -14.84 10.74 16.71
C ARG A 198 -16.03 10.71 15.77
N LEU A 199 -15.94 11.39 14.62
CA LEU A 199 -16.98 11.37 13.59
C LEU A 199 -17.23 9.95 13.05
N LYS A 200 -16.17 9.22 12.69
CA LYS A 200 -16.29 7.84 12.19
C LYS A 200 -16.91 6.91 13.21
N GLU A 201 -16.53 7.03 14.47
CA GLU A 201 -17.06 6.20 15.54
C GLU A 201 -18.54 6.50 15.81
N ALA A 202 -18.91 7.78 15.89
CA ALA A 202 -20.30 8.21 16.07
C ALA A 202 -21.19 7.76 14.90
N MET A 203 -20.71 7.94 13.67
CA MET A 203 -21.36 7.44 12.46
C MET A 203 -21.51 5.91 12.48
N GLY A 204 -20.46 5.18 12.85
CA GLY A 204 -20.49 3.72 12.94
C GLY A 204 -21.47 3.21 14.00
N ARG A 205 -21.60 3.91 15.13
CA ARG A 205 -22.62 3.60 16.15
C ARG A 205 -24.04 3.83 15.64
N ALA A 206 -24.30 4.96 14.98
CA ALA A 206 -25.62 5.27 14.45
C ALA A 206 -26.06 4.28 13.35
N ILE A 207 -25.17 3.91 12.44
CA ILE A 207 -25.49 2.93 11.39
C ILE A 207 -25.77 1.54 11.99
N ARG A 208 -25.04 1.13 13.03
CA ARG A 208 -25.32 -0.12 13.75
C ARG A 208 -26.60 -0.07 14.57
N GLY A 209 -27.05 1.13 14.96
CA GLY A 209 -28.30 1.37 15.68
C GLY A 209 -29.54 1.45 14.79
N LEU A 210 -29.40 1.30 13.47
CA LEU A 210 -30.56 1.23 12.58
C LEU A 210 -31.41 -0.01 12.88
N PRO A 211 -32.74 0.03 12.60
CA PRO A 211 -33.64 -1.09 12.89
C PRO A 211 -33.23 -2.40 12.20
N TYR A 212 -33.73 -3.53 12.71
CA TYR A 212 -33.54 -4.82 12.05
C TYR A 212 -34.20 -4.84 10.66
N GLY A 213 -33.60 -5.52 9.70
CA GLY A 213 -34.14 -5.64 8.33
C GLY A 213 -33.82 -4.46 7.40
N VAL A 214 -32.91 -3.55 7.77
CA VAL A 214 -32.44 -2.47 6.88
C VAL A 214 -31.78 -3.05 5.64
N THR A 215 -32.20 -2.57 4.47
CA THR A 215 -31.62 -2.91 3.18
C THR A 215 -30.32 -2.13 2.91
N ASP A 216 -29.50 -2.61 1.98
CA ASP A 216 -28.24 -1.93 1.63
C ASP A 216 -28.49 -0.52 1.03
N THR A 217 -29.60 -0.33 0.34
CA THR A 217 -29.99 0.98 -0.22
C THR A 217 -30.39 1.97 0.88
N GLU A 218 -31.10 1.52 1.91
CA GLU A 218 -31.42 2.34 3.09
C GLU A 218 -30.17 2.64 3.92
N ARG A 219 -29.26 1.67 4.08
CA ARG A 219 -27.98 1.87 4.76
C ARG A 219 -27.12 2.90 4.04
N THR A 220 -27.03 2.84 2.71
CA THR A 220 -26.28 3.83 1.92
C THR A 220 -26.92 5.22 1.98
N ARG A 221 -28.25 5.30 2.00
CA ARG A 221 -28.99 6.56 2.22
C ARG A 221 -28.70 7.16 3.61
N ALA A 222 -28.73 6.35 4.67
CA ALA A 222 -28.38 6.79 6.02
C ALA A 222 -26.92 7.28 6.10
N ILE A 223 -25.98 6.56 5.49
CA ILE A 223 -24.57 6.96 5.39
C ILE A 223 -24.45 8.34 4.72
N ALA A 224 -25.14 8.54 3.60
CA ALA A 224 -25.10 9.80 2.86
C ALA A 224 -25.73 10.95 3.66
N ALA A 225 -26.86 10.72 4.33
CA ALA A 225 -27.52 11.70 5.17
C ALA A 225 -26.63 12.13 6.35
N VAL A 226 -26.00 11.16 7.04
CA VAL A 226 -25.05 11.43 8.12
C VAL A 226 -23.86 12.23 7.64
N ARG A 227 -23.23 11.85 6.51
CA ARG A 227 -22.09 12.61 5.96
C ARG A 227 -22.47 14.06 5.69
N LYS A 228 -23.61 14.28 5.05
CA LYS A 228 -24.13 15.62 4.75
C LYS A 228 -24.37 16.43 6.03
N ALA A 229 -24.94 15.82 7.08
CA ALA A 229 -25.14 16.49 8.35
C ALA A 229 -23.80 16.86 9.03
N LEU A 230 -22.82 15.97 8.98
CA LEU A 230 -21.51 16.18 9.59
C LEU A 230 -20.66 17.24 8.87
N GLU A 231 -20.92 17.56 7.60
CA GLU A 231 -20.28 18.68 6.89
C GLU A 231 -20.62 20.04 7.53
N GLY A 232 -21.80 20.16 8.17
CA GLY A 232 -22.24 21.39 8.85
C GLY A 232 -21.80 21.50 10.31
N VAL A 233 -21.21 20.45 10.90
CA VAL A 233 -20.85 20.44 12.32
C VAL A 233 -19.47 21.08 12.52
N ALA A 234 -19.38 21.99 13.49
CA ALA A 234 -18.12 22.65 13.81
C ALA A 234 -17.06 21.65 14.34
N LYS A 235 -15.78 21.87 14.03
CA LYS A 235 -14.68 20.96 14.45
C LYS A 235 -14.49 20.88 15.98
N ASN A 236 -14.97 21.87 16.69
CA ASN A 236 -14.97 21.95 18.15
C ASN A 236 -16.34 21.59 18.76
N ALA A 237 -17.26 21.03 17.96
CA ALA A 237 -18.56 20.61 18.45
C ALA A 237 -18.40 19.53 19.53
N GLU A 238 -19.24 19.62 20.53
CA GLU A 238 -19.27 18.65 21.62
C GLU A 238 -19.85 17.32 21.16
N GLU A 239 -19.54 16.23 21.87
CA GLU A 239 -19.97 14.89 21.45
C GLU A 239 -21.49 14.76 21.33
N PHE A 240 -22.24 15.44 22.21
CA PHE A 240 -23.70 15.42 22.17
C PHE A 240 -24.26 16.14 20.93
N GLU A 241 -23.60 17.19 20.43
CA GLU A 241 -24.02 17.94 19.23
C GLU A 241 -23.83 17.08 17.98
N ILE A 242 -22.69 16.38 17.89
CA ILE A 242 -22.41 15.40 16.83
C ILE A 242 -23.48 14.31 16.85
N ARG A 243 -23.78 13.75 18.02
CA ARG A 243 -24.78 12.69 18.16
C ARG A 243 -26.18 13.17 17.80
N ALA A 244 -26.56 14.40 18.19
CA ALA A 244 -27.84 14.98 17.85
C ALA A 244 -27.98 15.19 16.33
N ALA A 245 -26.97 15.77 15.68
CA ALA A 245 -26.97 15.96 14.23
C ALA A 245 -27.05 14.63 13.45
N ILE A 246 -26.35 13.60 13.93
CA ILE A 246 -26.42 12.25 13.35
C ILE A 246 -27.82 11.64 13.56
N ALA A 247 -28.38 11.74 14.76
CA ALA A 247 -29.69 11.19 15.07
C ALA A 247 -30.78 11.83 14.20
N GLU A 248 -30.80 13.16 14.10
CA GLU A 248 -31.72 13.91 13.25
C GLU A 248 -31.59 13.51 11.78
N ALA A 249 -30.35 13.31 11.29
CA ALA A 249 -30.10 12.91 9.90
C ALA A 249 -30.56 11.48 9.59
N VAL A 250 -30.50 10.57 10.56
CA VAL A 250 -30.86 9.16 10.39
C VAL A 250 -32.35 8.92 10.62
N GLU A 251 -33.01 9.76 11.42
CA GLU A 251 -34.40 9.59 11.83
C GLU A 251 -35.37 9.37 10.66
N PRO A 252 -35.31 10.10 9.52
CA PRO A 252 -36.21 9.83 8.39
C PRO A 252 -36.00 8.44 7.78
N VAL A 253 -34.75 7.94 7.75
CA VAL A 253 -34.46 6.59 7.25
C VAL A 253 -34.98 5.54 8.22
N ARG A 254 -34.80 5.79 9.53
CA ARG A 254 -35.30 4.91 10.58
C ARG A 254 -36.82 4.77 10.51
N GLN A 255 -37.55 5.88 10.43
CA GLN A 255 -39.02 5.89 10.33
C GLN A 255 -39.51 5.16 9.07
N ALA A 256 -38.85 5.38 7.93
CA ALA A 256 -39.20 4.67 6.68
C ALA A 256 -39.00 3.15 6.80
N VAL A 257 -37.91 2.71 7.44
CA VAL A 257 -37.63 1.28 7.69
C VAL A 257 -38.65 0.69 8.65
N GLU A 258 -38.96 1.38 9.75
CA GLU A 258 -39.95 0.93 10.73
C GLU A 258 -41.34 0.81 10.08
N LYS A 259 -41.76 1.79 9.27
CA LYS A 259 -43.00 1.73 8.49
C LYS A 259 -43.01 0.54 7.53
N ARG A 260 -41.94 0.35 6.75
CA ARG A 260 -41.82 -0.79 5.82
C ARG A 260 -41.94 -2.12 6.54
N ASN A 261 -41.22 -2.28 7.65
CA ASN A 261 -41.24 -3.50 8.46
C ASN A 261 -42.62 -3.76 9.08
N LEU A 262 -43.30 -2.71 9.55
CA LEU A 262 -44.67 -2.79 10.04
C LEU A 262 -45.60 -3.27 8.93
N THR A 263 -45.54 -2.63 7.76
CA THR A 263 -46.36 -2.99 6.59
C THR A 263 -46.15 -4.44 6.19
N GLU A 264 -44.90 -4.90 6.13
CA GLU A 264 -44.56 -6.28 5.78
C GLU A 264 -45.12 -7.28 6.80
N ARG A 265 -44.95 -7.01 8.10
CA ARG A 265 -45.44 -7.88 9.19
C ARG A 265 -46.96 -7.97 9.21
N VAL A 266 -47.65 -6.82 9.12
CA VAL A 266 -49.11 -6.75 9.16
C VAL A 266 -49.71 -7.39 7.90
N THR A 267 -49.15 -7.10 6.72
CA THR A 267 -49.59 -7.74 5.46
C THR A 267 -49.39 -9.27 5.49
N THR A 268 -48.27 -9.73 6.06
CA THR A 268 -48.04 -11.17 6.23
C THR A 268 -49.08 -11.76 7.17
N TRP A 269 -49.36 -11.13 8.31
CA TRP A 269 -50.42 -11.55 9.22
C TRP A 269 -51.79 -11.62 8.52
N ALA A 270 -52.16 -10.62 7.72
CA ALA A 270 -53.43 -10.57 6.99
C ALA A 270 -53.60 -11.77 6.05
N VAL A 271 -52.55 -12.11 5.29
CA VAL A 271 -52.54 -13.30 4.42
C VAL A 271 -52.69 -14.60 5.23
N TRP A 272 -52.09 -14.67 6.41
CA TRP A 272 -52.21 -15.83 7.30
C TRP A 272 -53.62 -16.00 7.89
N GLN A 273 -54.42 -14.93 7.96
CA GLN A 273 -55.82 -15.01 8.41
C GLN A 273 -56.74 -15.64 7.36
N LEU A 274 -56.34 -15.70 6.10
CA LEU A 274 -57.19 -16.22 5.03
C LEU A 274 -57.37 -17.75 5.11
N PRO A 275 -58.52 -18.31 4.68
CA PRO A 275 -58.78 -19.74 4.73
C PRO A 275 -57.74 -20.55 3.93
N TRP A 276 -57.51 -21.80 4.33
CA TRP A 276 -56.57 -22.71 3.64
C TRP A 276 -56.92 -22.97 2.16
N SER A 277 -58.18 -22.75 1.76
CA SER A 277 -58.65 -22.86 0.37
C SER A 277 -58.38 -21.63 -0.48
N ARG A 278 -57.58 -20.67 0.02
CA ARG A 278 -57.13 -19.51 -0.74
C ARG A 278 -56.25 -19.92 -1.91
N THR A 279 -56.22 -19.05 -2.91
CA THR A 279 -55.38 -19.14 -4.10
C THR A 279 -54.35 -18.01 -4.09
N ASP A 280 -53.31 -18.15 -4.92
CA ASP A 280 -52.29 -17.10 -5.12
C ASP A 280 -52.90 -15.78 -5.65
N SER A 281 -54.08 -15.82 -6.26
CA SER A 281 -54.81 -14.62 -6.67
C SER A 281 -55.37 -13.88 -5.47
N ASP A 282 -55.99 -14.61 -4.54
CA ASP A 282 -56.58 -14.03 -3.32
C ASP A 282 -55.49 -13.42 -2.43
N GLU A 283 -54.35 -14.11 -2.30
CA GLU A 283 -53.18 -13.60 -1.57
C GLU A 283 -52.64 -12.30 -2.19
N ARG A 284 -52.57 -12.22 -3.52
CA ARG A 284 -52.13 -10.99 -4.22
C ARG A 284 -53.14 -9.85 -4.11
N CYS A 285 -54.44 -10.15 -4.08
CA CYS A 285 -55.48 -9.15 -3.90
C CYS A 285 -55.36 -8.51 -2.51
N ILE A 286 -55.36 -9.36 -1.47
CA ILE A 286 -55.24 -8.91 -0.08
C ILE A 286 -53.94 -8.16 0.16
N ARG A 287 -52.81 -8.62 -0.38
CA ARG A 287 -51.55 -7.87 -0.26
C ARG A 287 -51.63 -6.46 -0.84
N ARG A 288 -52.35 -6.28 -1.95
CA ARG A 288 -52.50 -4.98 -2.61
C ARG A 288 -53.40 -4.07 -1.79
N GLU A 289 -54.58 -4.54 -1.42
CA GLU A 289 -55.54 -3.77 -0.62
C GLU A 289 -54.96 -3.40 0.75
N CYS A 290 -54.29 -4.35 1.41
CA CYS A 290 -53.56 -4.07 2.65
C CYS A 290 -52.48 -3.00 2.44
N ALA A 291 -51.73 -3.06 1.33
CA ALA A 291 -50.70 -2.05 1.06
C ALA A 291 -51.30 -0.66 0.80
N GLU A 292 -52.47 -0.58 0.15
CA GLU A 292 -53.20 0.67 -0.08
C GLU A 292 -53.67 1.29 1.25
N ILE A 293 -54.33 0.50 2.10
CA ILE A 293 -54.81 0.96 3.42
C ILE A 293 -53.63 1.39 4.31
N LEU A 294 -52.57 0.57 4.38
CA LEU A 294 -51.39 0.87 5.20
C LEU A 294 -50.59 2.08 4.69
N ALA A 295 -50.74 2.47 3.42
CA ALA A 295 -50.11 3.67 2.89
C ALA A 295 -50.81 4.97 3.35
N GLU A 296 -52.11 4.91 3.63
CA GLU A 296 -52.92 6.05 4.10
C GLU A 296 -52.79 6.29 5.60
N LEU A 297 -52.30 5.30 6.35
CA LEU A 297 -52.08 5.42 7.79
C LEU A 297 -50.96 6.42 8.13
N PRO A 298 -51.14 7.22 9.20
CA PRO A 298 -50.10 8.13 9.66
C PRO A 298 -48.83 7.40 10.09
N ASP A 299 -47.71 8.11 10.10
CA ASP A 299 -46.45 7.55 10.56
C ASP A 299 -46.48 7.31 12.08
N GLY A 300 -45.96 6.16 12.53
CA GLY A 300 -45.92 5.79 13.96
C GLY A 300 -47.16 5.08 14.50
N VAL A 301 -48.09 4.65 13.63
CA VAL A 301 -49.24 3.82 14.02
C VAL A 301 -48.78 2.50 14.62
N SER A 302 -49.49 2.05 15.67
CA SER A 302 -49.15 0.78 16.32
C SER A 302 -49.51 -0.41 15.44
N GLU A 303 -48.92 -1.57 15.72
CA GLU A 303 -49.26 -2.80 15.00
C GLU A 303 -50.71 -3.24 15.23
N GLU A 304 -51.30 -2.87 16.37
CA GLU A 304 -52.68 -3.22 16.70
C GLU A 304 -53.67 -2.37 15.89
N ASP A 305 -53.48 -1.05 15.87
CA ASP A 305 -54.29 -0.13 15.07
C ASP A 305 -54.19 -0.46 13.57
N ALA A 306 -52.99 -0.81 13.09
CA ALA A 306 -52.78 -1.22 11.70
C ALA A 306 -53.47 -2.55 11.36
N LYS A 307 -53.68 -3.45 12.33
CA LYS A 307 -54.44 -4.69 12.14
C LYS A 307 -55.94 -4.42 12.16
N GLU A 308 -56.41 -3.58 13.07
CA GLU A 308 -57.81 -3.15 13.14
C GLU A 308 -58.26 -2.51 11.83
N ALA A 309 -57.43 -1.63 11.25
CA ALA A 309 -57.71 -1.00 9.96
C ALA A 309 -57.86 -1.99 8.78
N LEU A 310 -57.33 -3.21 8.90
CA LEU A 310 -57.40 -4.23 7.86
C LEU A 310 -58.46 -5.31 8.13
N GLU A 311 -59.10 -5.29 9.29
CA GLU A 311 -59.99 -6.36 9.73
C GLU A 311 -61.19 -6.52 8.79
N GLU A 312 -61.78 -5.41 8.34
CA GLU A 312 -62.88 -5.38 7.38
C GLU A 312 -62.49 -6.04 6.05
N THR A 313 -61.38 -5.61 5.43
CA THR A 313 -60.88 -6.17 4.17
C THR A 313 -60.56 -7.66 4.28
N ILE A 314 -59.97 -8.09 5.40
CA ILE A 314 -59.68 -9.51 5.64
C ILE A 314 -60.98 -10.31 5.77
N GLN A 315 -61.99 -9.75 6.43
CA GLN A 315 -63.28 -10.40 6.62
C GLN A 315 -64.03 -10.56 5.30
N GLU A 316 -64.08 -9.53 4.47
CA GLU A 316 -64.67 -9.59 3.12
C GLU A 316 -63.99 -10.68 2.27
N ALA A 317 -62.65 -10.74 2.27
CA ALA A 317 -61.93 -11.76 1.53
C ALA A 317 -62.14 -13.18 2.06
N LYS A 318 -62.30 -13.36 3.38
CA LYS A 318 -62.68 -14.66 3.97
C LYS A 318 -64.02 -15.12 3.44
N GLU A 319 -65.02 -14.24 3.46
CA GLU A 319 -66.38 -14.53 2.99
C GLU A 319 -66.38 -14.89 1.50
N GLU A 320 -65.67 -14.15 0.65
CA GLU A 320 -65.58 -14.46 -0.79
C GLU A 320 -64.95 -15.84 -1.05
N ILE A 321 -63.88 -16.18 -0.32
CA ILE A 321 -63.20 -17.48 -0.45
C ILE A 321 -64.12 -18.63 -0.03
N GLU A 322 -64.86 -18.45 1.06
CA GLU A 322 -65.81 -19.43 1.57
C GLU A 322 -67.00 -19.60 0.64
N ASP A 323 -67.58 -18.51 0.13
CA ASP A 323 -68.65 -18.53 -0.87
C ASP A 323 -68.23 -19.26 -2.14
N ARG A 324 -67.02 -18.98 -2.62
CA ARG A 324 -66.46 -19.68 -3.78
C ARG A 324 -66.31 -21.18 -3.52
N LYS A 325 -65.91 -21.57 -2.31
CA LYS A 325 -65.82 -22.98 -1.91
C LYS A 325 -67.22 -23.61 -1.83
N ALA A 326 -68.18 -22.95 -1.18
CA ALA A 326 -69.56 -23.41 -1.08
C ALA A 326 -70.19 -23.60 -2.48
N ARG A 327 -69.98 -22.65 -3.41
CA ARG A 327 -70.41 -22.78 -4.80
C ARG A 327 -69.79 -23.98 -5.51
N LYS A 328 -68.50 -24.25 -5.30
CA LYS A 328 -67.82 -25.43 -5.87
C LYS A 328 -68.37 -26.74 -5.27
N GLU A 329 -68.62 -26.77 -3.96
CA GLU A 329 -69.21 -27.93 -3.29
C GLU A 329 -70.64 -28.20 -3.76
N ARG A 330 -71.50 -27.18 -3.88
CA ARG A 330 -72.85 -27.30 -4.46
C ARG A 330 -72.80 -27.87 -5.87
N LYS A 331 -71.92 -27.35 -6.74
CA LYS A 331 -71.73 -27.87 -8.11
C LYS A 331 -71.27 -29.33 -8.11
N ARG A 332 -70.36 -29.72 -7.20
CA ARG A 332 -69.89 -31.10 -7.07
C ARG A 332 -71.00 -32.03 -6.58
N LYS A 333 -71.77 -31.60 -5.57
CA LYS A 333 -72.93 -32.34 -5.07
C LYS A 333 -73.99 -32.51 -6.16
N LYS A 334 -74.35 -31.44 -6.87
CA LYS A 334 -75.25 -31.48 -8.04
C LYS A 334 -74.77 -32.51 -9.07
N ALA A 335 -73.49 -32.50 -9.43
CA ALA A 335 -72.94 -33.48 -10.37
C ALA A 335 -73.05 -34.93 -9.85
N SER A 336 -72.78 -35.18 -8.56
CA SER A 336 -72.95 -36.51 -7.98
C SER A 336 -74.41 -36.95 -7.88
N LEU A 337 -75.33 -36.03 -7.60
CA LEU A 337 -76.77 -36.31 -7.56
C LEU A 337 -77.30 -36.66 -8.94
N ILE A 338 -76.89 -35.93 -9.98
CA ILE A 338 -77.22 -36.29 -11.36
C ILE A 338 -76.70 -37.70 -11.68
N GLN A 339 -75.45 -38.02 -11.33
CA GLN A 339 -74.90 -39.35 -11.57
C GLN A 339 -75.69 -40.44 -10.82
N TYR A 340 -76.08 -40.18 -9.57
CA TYR A 340 -76.93 -41.07 -8.78
C TYR A 340 -78.30 -41.28 -9.45
N GLY A 341 -78.98 -40.20 -9.85
CA GLY A 341 -80.27 -40.27 -10.53
C GLY A 341 -80.21 -41.09 -11.82
N LEU A 342 -79.17 -40.89 -12.64
CA LEU A 342 -78.97 -41.69 -13.86
C LEU A 342 -78.76 -43.18 -13.57
N SER A 343 -78.12 -43.53 -12.45
CA SER A 343 -78.00 -44.94 -12.06
C SER A 343 -79.34 -45.55 -11.63
N GLU A 344 -80.28 -44.74 -11.16
CA GLU A 344 -81.58 -45.21 -10.66
C GLU A 344 -82.56 -45.54 -11.79
N ILE A 345 -82.40 -44.96 -12.99
CA ILE A 345 -83.19 -45.31 -14.18
C ILE A 345 -83.18 -46.82 -14.42
N THR A 346 -82.00 -47.45 -14.35
CA THR A 346 -81.88 -48.90 -14.58
C THR A 346 -82.61 -49.70 -13.50
N SER A 347 -82.48 -49.27 -12.24
CA SER A 347 -83.18 -49.89 -11.11
C SER A 347 -84.70 -49.76 -11.25
N TYR A 348 -85.17 -48.60 -11.72
CA TYR A 348 -86.60 -48.32 -11.84
C TYR A 348 -87.24 -49.05 -13.02
N LEU A 349 -86.61 -49.03 -14.21
CA LEU A 349 -87.06 -49.83 -15.36
C LEU A 349 -87.13 -51.32 -15.03
N LEU A 350 -86.20 -51.84 -14.22
CA LEU A 350 -86.26 -53.24 -13.76
C LEU A 350 -87.49 -53.49 -12.89
N ARG A 351 -87.88 -52.53 -12.05
CA ARG A 351 -89.08 -52.60 -11.22
C ARG A 351 -90.35 -52.55 -12.08
N LEU A 352 -90.47 -51.59 -12.99
CA LEU A 352 -91.60 -51.49 -13.92
C LEU A 352 -91.78 -52.77 -14.76
N ARG A 353 -90.66 -53.39 -15.18
CA ARG A 353 -90.68 -54.69 -15.86
C ARG A 353 -91.21 -55.81 -14.97
N GLN A 354 -90.80 -55.85 -13.70
CA GLN A 354 -91.29 -56.86 -12.74
C GLN A 354 -92.80 -56.71 -12.48
N GLU A 355 -93.28 -55.46 -12.46
CA GLU A 355 -94.69 -55.10 -12.30
C GLU A 355 -95.50 -55.28 -13.61
N LYS A 356 -94.83 -55.63 -14.71
CA LYS A 356 -95.38 -55.84 -16.07
C LYS A 356 -95.98 -54.58 -16.71
N VAL A 357 -95.57 -53.40 -16.24
CA VAL A 357 -95.95 -52.11 -16.83
C VAL A 357 -95.27 -51.93 -18.19
N ILE A 358 -94.00 -52.34 -18.29
CA ILE A 358 -93.24 -52.37 -19.55
C ILE A 358 -92.91 -53.80 -19.99
N SER A 359 -92.80 -54.00 -21.29
CA SER A 359 -92.46 -55.28 -21.91
C SER A 359 -90.98 -55.63 -21.73
N SER A 360 -90.64 -56.90 -21.98
CA SER A 360 -89.23 -57.31 -21.96
C SER A 360 -88.43 -56.77 -23.14
N GLU A 361 -89.06 -56.39 -24.25
CA GLU A 361 -88.38 -55.81 -25.42
C GLU A 361 -88.01 -54.35 -25.12
N GLU A 362 -88.96 -53.55 -24.62
CA GLU A 362 -88.71 -52.16 -24.18
C GLU A 362 -87.64 -52.09 -23.08
N TYR A 363 -87.65 -53.02 -22.12
CA TYR A 363 -86.61 -53.05 -21.08
C TYR A 363 -85.19 -53.25 -21.64
N TRP A 364 -85.03 -54.04 -22.70
CA TRP A 364 -83.73 -54.31 -23.33
C TRP A 364 -83.39 -53.35 -24.47
N ASP A 365 -84.30 -52.46 -24.83
CA ASP A 365 -84.08 -51.45 -25.87
C ASP A 365 -83.00 -50.46 -25.42
N SER A 366 -81.89 -50.47 -26.14
CA SER A 366 -80.78 -49.55 -25.91
C SER A 366 -81.11 -48.12 -26.32
N GLU A 367 -81.92 -47.93 -27.36
CA GLU A 367 -82.29 -46.60 -27.87
C GLU A 367 -83.21 -45.90 -26.86
N LEU A 368 -84.26 -46.59 -26.38
CA LEU A 368 -85.14 -46.08 -25.32
C LEU A 368 -84.37 -45.72 -24.03
N ARG A 369 -83.41 -46.56 -23.61
CA ARG A 369 -82.57 -46.26 -22.44
C ARG A 369 -81.68 -45.06 -22.63
N GLU A 370 -81.10 -44.88 -23.82
CA GLU A 370 -80.26 -43.72 -24.13
C GLU A 370 -81.09 -42.43 -24.15
N GLU A 371 -82.30 -42.48 -24.70
CA GLU A 371 -83.26 -41.38 -24.72
C GLU A 371 -83.68 -40.99 -23.30
N LEU A 372 -84.19 -41.93 -22.49
CA LEU A 372 -84.55 -41.70 -21.10
C LEU A 372 -83.37 -41.17 -20.27
N THR A 373 -82.16 -41.72 -20.48
CA THR A 373 -80.94 -41.21 -19.82
C THR A 373 -80.63 -39.78 -20.24
N GLY A 374 -80.88 -39.42 -21.51
CA GLY A 374 -80.75 -38.07 -22.05
C GLY A 374 -81.74 -37.10 -21.42
N THR A 375 -83.03 -37.45 -21.44
CA THR A 375 -84.13 -36.64 -20.88
C THR A 375 -83.94 -36.42 -19.38
N VAL A 376 -83.76 -37.49 -18.61
CA VAL A 376 -83.52 -37.41 -17.16
C VAL A 376 -82.26 -36.60 -16.87
N ARG A 377 -81.16 -36.77 -17.63
CA ARG A 377 -79.95 -35.96 -17.43
C ARG A 377 -80.21 -34.47 -17.62
N ASN A 378 -81.03 -34.08 -18.59
CA ASN A 378 -81.32 -32.68 -18.88
C ASN A 378 -82.27 -32.09 -17.82
N ALA A 379 -83.35 -32.79 -17.49
CA ALA A 379 -84.28 -32.39 -16.44
C ALA A 379 -83.56 -32.25 -15.08
N LEU A 380 -82.76 -33.23 -14.67
CA LEU A 380 -81.98 -33.15 -13.43
C LEU A 380 -80.93 -32.02 -13.45
N LYS A 381 -80.41 -31.62 -14.62
CA LYS A 381 -79.50 -30.46 -14.71
C LYS A 381 -80.23 -29.14 -14.50
N GLU A 382 -81.50 -29.05 -14.87
CA GLU A 382 -82.30 -27.84 -14.75
C GLU A 382 -82.90 -27.71 -13.35
N GLU A 383 -83.46 -28.79 -12.82
CA GLU A 383 -84.27 -28.74 -11.59
C GLU A 383 -83.45 -28.86 -10.30
N ILE A 384 -82.35 -29.61 -10.29
CA ILE A 384 -81.57 -29.85 -9.06
C ILE A 384 -80.64 -28.67 -8.79
N SER A 385 -80.64 -28.17 -7.55
CA SER A 385 -79.75 -27.11 -7.06
C SER A 385 -78.42 -27.64 -6.48
N GLY A 386 -78.41 -28.90 -6.05
CA GLY A 386 -77.29 -29.57 -5.38
C GLY A 386 -77.46 -29.71 -3.86
N GLU A 387 -78.63 -29.32 -3.33
CA GLU A 387 -78.99 -29.41 -1.91
C GLU A 387 -80.01 -30.53 -1.63
N GLU A 388 -80.54 -31.13 -2.69
CA GLU A 388 -81.53 -32.21 -2.66
C GLU A 388 -80.94 -33.50 -2.09
N SER A 389 -81.80 -34.30 -1.45
CA SER A 389 -81.46 -35.62 -0.96
C SER A 389 -81.56 -36.67 -2.07
N ASN A 390 -80.83 -37.78 -1.93
CA ASN A 390 -80.94 -38.92 -2.87
C ASN A 390 -82.39 -39.42 -3.04
N LYS A 391 -83.24 -39.29 -2.01
CA LYS A 391 -84.66 -39.69 -2.10
C LYS A 391 -85.47 -38.76 -3.00
N GLU A 392 -85.24 -37.46 -2.89
CA GLU A 392 -85.89 -36.46 -3.74
C GLU A 392 -85.46 -36.64 -5.19
N VAL A 393 -84.17 -36.86 -5.43
CA VAL A 393 -83.64 -37.14 -6.77
C VAL A 393 -84.22 -38.44 -7.33
N LYS A 394 -84.31 -39.49 -6.51
CA LYS A 394 -84.93 -40.76 -6.93
C LYS A 394 -86.39 -40.58 -7.33
N LYS A 395 -87.17 -39.85 -6.53
CA LYS A 395 -88.58 -39.57 -6.84
C LYS A 395 -88.68 -38.82 -8.16
N LEU A 396 -87.91 -37.74 -8.33
CA LEU A 396 -87.91 -36.94 -9.55
C LEU A 396 -87.55 -37.77 -10.79
N VAL A 397 -86.57 -38.69 -10.67
CA VAL A 397 -86.23 -39.61 -11.76
C VAL A 397 -87.39 -40.53 -12.13
N HIS A 398 -88.12 -41.06 -11.14
CA HIS A 398 -89.28 -41.90 -11.39
C HIS A 398 -90.38 -41.11 -12.10
N ASP A 399 -90.72 -39.93 -11.57
CA ASP A 399 -91.75 -39.04 -12.14
C ASP A 399 -91.44 -38.72 -13.62
N ILE A 400 -90.19 -38.40 -13.96
CA ILE A 400 -89.76 -38.15 -15.36
C ILE A 400 -89.88 -39.42 -16.22
N VAL A 401 -89.46 -40.58 -15.70
CA VAL A 401 -89.54 -41.84 -16.46
C VAL A 401 -91.00 -42.25 -16.69
N ASP A 402 -91.88 -42.03 -15.72
CA ASP A 402 -93.30 -42.32 -15.83
C ASP A 402 -93.99 -41.39 -16.83
N GLU A 403 -93.63 -40.11 -16.85
CA GLU A 403 -94.10 -39.13 -17.83
C GLU A 403 -93.66 -39.49 -19.26
N GLU A 404 -92.39 -39.86 -19.46
CA GLU A 404 -91.84 -40.23 -20.78
C GLU A 404 -92.37 -41.57 -21.30
N LEU A 405 -92.73 -42.49 -20.40
CA LEU A 405 -93.33 -43.78 -20.77
C LEU A 405 -94.87 -43.72 -20.85
N GLU A 406 -95.47 -42.54 -20.68
CA GLU A 406 -96.91 -42.32 -20.65
C GLU A 406 -97.64 -43.29 -19.68
N ILE A 407 -97.01 -43.60 -18.54
CA ILE A 407 -97.58 -44.46 -17.52
C ILE A 407 -98.68 -43.66 -16.81
N VAL A 408 -99.92 -43.83 -17.27
CA VAL A 408 -101.09 -43.24 -16.62
C VAL A 408 -101.24 -43.90 -15.25
N GLU A 409 -101.06 -43.12 -14.18
CA GLU A 409 -101.57 -43.51 -12.87
C GLU A 409 -103.09 -43.62 -13.01
N GLU A 410 -103.61 -44.84 -13.14
CA GLU A 410 -105.02 -45.09 -12.88
C GLU A 410 -105.24 -44.70 -11.42
N GLU A 411 -105.72 -43.47 -11.19
CA GLU A 411 -106.27 -43.07 -9.90
C GLU A 411 -107.29 -44.14 -9.52
N ASP A 412 -106.95 -44.97 -8.54
CA ASP A 412 -107.89 -45.85 -7.88
C ASP A 412 -109.02 -44.96 -7.34
N GLU A 413 -110.08 -44.80 -8.14
CA GLU A 413 -111.42 -44.49 -7.65
C GLU A 413 -111.83 -45.64 -6.73
N GLU A 414 -111.32 -45.63 -5.50
CA GLU A 414 -111.87 -46.40 -4.40
C GLU A 414 -113.31 -45.92 -4.19
N LEU A 415 -114.21 -46.73 -4.74
CA LEU A 415 -115.60 -46.85 -4.33
C LEU A 415 -115.67 -46.98 -2.80
N GLU A 416 -116.11 -45.92 -2.14
CA GLU A 416 -117.28 -45.98 -1.22
C GLU A 416 -118.00 -44.62 -1.11
#